data_AF-A0A5B0DWU2-F1
#
_entry.id   AF-A0A5B0DWU2-F1
#
_cell.length_a   1.000
_cell.length_b   1.000
_cell.length_c   1.000
_cell.angle_alpha   90.00
_cell.angle_beta   90.00
_cell.angle_gamma   90.00
#
_symmetry.space_group_name_H-M   'P 1'
#
loop_
_entity.id
_entity.type
_entity.pdbx_description
1 polymer ?
#
loop_
_entity_poly.entity_id
_entity_poly.type
_entity_poly.pdbx_seq_one_letter_code
_entity_poly.pdbx_strand_id
1 'polypeptide(L)'
;MTRREFTREVRAKIVDRARNADGFVVCEGCGLVLKKKPYQIDHTIPDAMHRDKSKPLKPDDGKLLGQACCHAPKTKKDVADIARAKRLEAKFDGFQTDKKSALSKPEGFKFDWGRGRYVKTSRETQP
;
A
#
# COMPACT_ATOMS: atom_id res chain seq x y z
N MET A 1 9.97 -12.46 1.60
CA MET A 1 10.91 -11.78 2.51
C MET A 1 10.11 -11.19 3.67
N THR A 2 10.45 -11.55 4.90
CA THR A 2 9.73 -11.12 6.11
C THR A 2 9.94 -9.62 6.36
N ARG A 3 8.92 -8.91 6.83
CA ARG A 3 9.00 -7.49 7.22
C ARG A 3 10.01 -7.34 8.36
N ARG A 4 10.87 -6.31 8.31
CA ARG A 4 11.72 -5.96 9.46
C ARG A 4 10.86 -5.43 10.59
N GLU A 5 11.13 -5.86 11.82
CA GLU A 5 10.43 -5.40 13.01
C GLU A 5 11.34 -4.53 13.87
N PHE A 6 10.79 -3.50 14.50
CA PHE A 6 11.53 -2.64 15.40
C PHE A 6 11.94 -3.42 16.67
N THR A 7 13.20 -3.28 17.09
CA THR A 7 13.67 -3.86 18.35
C THR A 7 12.94 -3.24 19.54
N ARG A 8 12.91 -3.94 20.68
CA ARG A 8 12.24 -3.45 21.89
C ARG A 8 12.76 -2.07 22.34
N GLU A 9 14.06 -1.85 22.24
CA GLU A 9 14.71 -0.58 22.60
C GLU A 9 14.27 0.56 21.68
N VAL A 10 14.21 0.31 20.37
CA VAL A 10 13.75 1.31 19.40
C VAL A 10 12.28 1.64 19.62
N ARG A 11 11.45 0.62 19.91
CA ARG A 11 10.03 0.83 20.24
C ARG A 11 9.86 1.68 21.50
N ALA A 12 10.67 1.45 22.53
CA ALA A 12 10.63 2.25 23.76
C ALA A 12 10.98 3.72 23.48
N LYS A 13 12.04 3.99 22.70
CA LYS A 13 12.43 5.35 22.30
C LYS A 13 11.34 6.06 21.49
N ILE A 14 10.65 5.35 20.59
CA ILE A 14 9.54 5.92 19.81
C ILE A 14 8.35 6.26 20.73
N VAL A 15 8.00 5.38 21.66
CA VAL A 15 6.92 5.63 22.61
C VAL A 15 7.24 6.83 23.50
N ASP A 16 8.50 6.94 23.96
CA ASP A 16 8.96 8.04 24.79
C ASP A 16 8.89 9.38 24.05
N ARG A 17 9.37 9.43 22.80
CA ARG A 17 9.25 10.58 21.90
C ARG A 17 7.80 11.00 21.67
N ALA A 18 6.89 10.03 21.59
CA ALA A 18 5.47 10.25 21.34
C ALA A 18 4.67 10.61 22.60
N ARG A 19 5.30 10.89 23.75
CA ARG A 19 4.61 11.37 24.95
C ARG A 19 4.52 12.90 24.95
N ASN A 20 3.39 13.43 25.40
CA ASN A 20 3.23 14.87 25.62
C ASN A 20 3.75 15.28 27.01
N ALA A 21 3.72 16.58 27.31
CA ALA A 21 4.16 17.13 28.61
C ALA A 21 3.36 16.55 29.81
N ASP A 22 2.11 16.14 29.59
CA ASP A 22 1.26 15.52 30.61
C ASP A 22 1.52 14.02 30.79
N GLY A 23 2.45 13.44 30.03
CA GLY A 23 2.83 12.02 30.10
C GLY A 23 1.93 11.07 29.30
N PHE A 24 0.96 11.57 28.54
CA PHE A 24 0.11 10.75 27.68
C PHE A 24 0.76 10.48 26.32
N VAL A 25 0.56 9.27 25.82
CA VAL A 25 0.96 8.89 24.45
C VAL A 25 0.04 9.57 23.43
N VAL A 26 0.64 10.27 22.47
CA VAL A 26 -0.03 10.94 21.37
C VAL A 26 0.28 10.29 20.03
N CYS A 27 -0.66 10.37 19.10
CA CYS A 27 -0.44 9.97 17.72
C CYS A 27 0.43 10.99 17.00
N GLU A 28 1.61 10.60 16.53
CA GLU A 28 2.55 11.52 15.85
C GLU A 28 2.05 11.98 14.47
N GLY A 29 1.03 11.31 13.92
CA GLY A 29 0.42 11.72 12.64
C GLY A 29 -0.60 12.85 12.74
N CYS A 30 -1.28 13.01 13.89
CA CYS A 30 -2.37 13.98 14.03
C CYS A 30 -2.45 14.67 15.41
N GLY A 31 -1.57 14.34 16.34
CA GLY A 31 -1.53 14.91 17.70
C GLY A 31 -2.59 14.36 18.67
N LEU A 32 -3.45 13.42 18.23
CA LEU A 32 -4.52 12.90 19.08
C LEU A 32 -3.95 12.13 20.29
N VAL A 33 -4.38 12.51 21.50
CA VAL A 33 -4.07 11.76 22.73
C VAL A 33 -4.78 10.40 22.71
N LEU A 34 -4.00 9.32 22.76
CA LEU A 34 -4.53 7.97 22.57
C LEU A 34 -5.12 7.39 23.85
N LYS A 35 -4.66 7.79 25.05
CA LYS A 35 -5.13 7.26 26.34
C LYS A 35 -5.21 5.71 26.31
N LYS A 36 -6.41 5.13 26.33
CA LYS A 36 -6.67 3.66 26.25
C LYS A 36 -6.90 3.14 24.82
N LYS A 37 -6.85 4.01 23.80
CA LYS A 37 -7.08 3.62 22.40
C LYS A 37 -5.89 2.82 21.88
N PRO A 38 -6.12 1.80 21.04
CA PRO A 38 -5.05 1.00 20.46
C PRO A 38 -4.18 1.85 19.52
N TYR A 39 -2.88 1.59 19.57
CA TYR A 39 -1.88 2.23 18.73
C TYR A 39 -0.90 1.19 18.18
N GLN A 40 -0.25 1.52 17.07
CA GLN A 40 0.80 0.72 16.47
C GLN A 40 2.01 1.61 16.14
N ILE A 41 3.19 1.02 16.27
CA ILE A 41 4.42 1.63 15.78
C ILE A 41 4.60 1.13 14.35
N ASP A 42 4.58 2.06 13.40
CA ASP A 42 4.62 1.74 11.98
C ASP A 42 5.75 2.49 11.29
N HIS A 43 6.25 1.93 10.18
CA HIS A 43 7.43 2.46 9.50
C HIS A 43 7.09 3.75 8.76
N THR A 44 7.87 4.82 8.91
CA THR A 44 7.65 6.08 8.19
C THR A 44 7.66 5.85 6.68
N ILE A 45 8.63 5.07 6.19
CA ILE A 45 8.67 4.55 4.83
C ILE A 45 8.36 3.05 4.92
N PRO A 46 7.38 2.52 4.17
CA PRO A 46 7.03 1.11 4.28
C PRO A 46 8.23 0.20 4.01
N ASP A 47 8.43 -0.83 4.84
CA ASP A 47 9.57 -1.75 4.71
C ASP A 47 9.66 -2.42 3.32
N ALA A 48 8.52 -2.58 2.65
CA ALA A 48 8.45 -3.13 1.30
C ALA A 48 9.02 -2.18 0.22
N MET A 49 9.24 -0.90 0.52
CA MET A 49 9.89 0.06 -0.38
C MET A 49 11.41 0.11 -0.19
N HIS A 50 11.95 -0.46 0.89
CA HIS A 50 13.39 -0.51 1.10
C HIS A 50 14.01 -1.65 0.28
N ARG A 51 14.88 -1.29 -0.67
CA ARG A 51 15.72 -2.25 -1.42
C ARG A 51 16.84 -2.82 -0.56
N ASP A 52 17.60 -1.95 0.11
CA ASP A 52 18.64 -2.36 1.06
C ASP A 52 18.05 -2.49 2.46
N LYS A 53 18.06 -3.72 2.99
CA LYS A 53 17.55 -4.06 4.32
C LYS A 53 18.65 -4.43 5.32
N SER A 54 19.92 -4.25 4.95
CA SER A 54 21.08 -4.56 5.81
C SER A 54 21.17 -3.63 7.03
N LYS A 55 20.67 -2.41 6.89
CA LYS A 55 20.74 -1.39 7.94
C LYS A 55 19.70 -1.65 9.05
N PRO A 56 20.10 -1.54 10.33
CA PRO A 56 19.17 -1.64 11.45
C PRO A 56 18.20 -0.45 11.45
N LEU A 57 16.96 -0.72 11.86
CA LEU A 57 15.92 0.30 12.01
C LEU A 57 16.25 1.24 13.17
N LYS A 58 16.14 2.54 12.92
CA LYS A 58 16.34 3.60 13.91
C LYS A 58 14.98 4.11 14.43
N PRO A 59 14.95 4.82 15.58
CA PRO A 59 13.74 5.44 16.07
C PRO A 59 13.07 6.40 15.08
N ASP A 60 13.84 7.05 14.20
CA ASP A 60 13.32 7.98 13.20
C ASP A 60 12.62 7.27 12.03
N ASP A 61 12.95 5.99 11.81
CA ASP A 61 12.33 5.16 10.78
C ASP A 61 10.92 4.71 11.16
N GLY A 62 10.49 4.92 12.40
CA GLY A 62 9.19 4.54 12.92
C GLY A 62 8.39 5.73 13.47
N LYS A 63 7.07 5.61 13.39
CA LYS A 63 6.11 6.56 14.00
C LYS A 63 5.06 5.83 14.82
N LEU A 64 4.67 6.43 15.94
CA LEU A 64 3.56 5.95 16.75
C LEU A 64 2.25 6.52 16.20
N LEU A 65 1.40 5.64 15.68
CA LEU A 65 0.12 6.00 15.08
C LEU A 65 -1.03 5.33 15.82
N GLY A 66 -2.10 6.10 16.09
CA GLY A 66 -3.35 5.50 16.56
C GLY A 66 -3.97 4.62 15.48
N GLN A 67 -4.48 3.46 15.89
CA GLN A 67 -4.98 2.43 14.95
C GLN A 67 -6.07 2.97 14.03
N ALA A 68 -7.04 3.68 14.59
CA ALA A 68 -8.21 4.18 13.88
C ALA A 68 -7.94 5.51 13.13
N CYS A 69 -7.07 6.39 13.66
CA CYS A 69 -6.91 7.74 13.14
C CYS A 69 -5.92 7.83 11.98
N CYS A 70 -4.69 7.34 12.16
CA CYS A 70 -3.62 7.54 11.19
C CYS A 70 -3.06 6.24 10.64
N HIS A 71 -3.11 5.15 11.41
CA HIS A 71 -2.57 3.88 10.94
C HIS A 71 -3.41 3.30 9.79
N ALA A 72 -4.71 3.04 9.99
CA ALA A 72 -5.58 2.49 8.96
C ALA A 72 -5.58 3.26 7.61
N PRO A 73 -5.71 4.61 7.56
CA PRO A 73 -5.68 5.31 6.28
C PRO A 73 -4.30 5.29 5.62
N LYS A 74 -3.22 5.29 6.42
CA LYS A 74 -1.86 5.18 5.91
C LYS A 74 -1.62 3.81 5.27
N THR A 75 -1.99 2.72 5.94
CA THR A 75 -1.83 1.36 5.41
C THR A 75 -2.47 1.21 4.03
N LYS A 76 -3.66 1.79 3.81
CA LYS A 76 -4.33 1.76 2.50
C LYS A 76 -3.51 2.45 1.40
N LYS A 77 -2.92 3.61 1.70
CA LYS A 77 -2.05 4.35 0.78
C LYS A 77 -0.77 3.57 0.50
N ASP A 78 -0.10 3.13 1.55
CA ASP A 78 1.15 2.37 1.46
C ASP A 78 1.00 1.11 0.60
N VAL A 79 -0.09 0.34 0.79
CA VAL A 79 -0.38 -0.84 -0.03
C VAL A 79 -0.52 -0.49 -1.51
N ALA A 80 -1.21 0.61 -1.83
CA ALA A 80 -1.38 1.07 -3.20
C ALA A 80 -0.05 1.51 -3.84
N ASP A 81 0.77 2.25 -3.07
CA ASP A 81 2.06 2.75 -3.53
C ASP A 81 3.09 1.62 -3.68
N ILE A 82 3.12 0.65 -2.76
CA ILE A 82 3.94 -0.57 -2.87
C ILE A 82 3.55 -1.35 -4.14
N ALA A 83 2.25 -1.53 -4.40
CA ALA A 83 1.79 -2.22 -5.60
C ALA A 83 2.20 -1.46 -6.87
N ARG A 84 2.17 -0.13 -6.84
CA ARG A 84 2.65 0.71 -7.95
C ARG A 84 4.16 0.56 -8.15
N ALA A 85 4.96 0.63 -7.09
CA ALA A 85 6.40 0.47 -7.16
C ALA A 85 6.78 -0.88 -7.77
N LYS A 86 6.19 -1.98 -7.28
CA LYS A 86 6.42 -3.32 -7.83
C LYS A 86 6.06 -3.44 -9.32
N ARG A 87 4.97 -2.80 -9.77
CA ARG A 87 4.61 -2.77 -11.19
C ARG A 87 5.64 -2.01 -12.04
N LEU A 88 6.22 -0.94 -11.50
CA LEU A 88 7.26 -0.18 -12.20
C LEU A 88 8.58 -0.96 -12.25
N GLU A 89 8.97 -1.60 -11.14
CA GLU A 89 10.14 -2.49 -11.09
C GLU A 89 9.99 -3.63 -12.10
N ALA A 90 8.83 -4.31 -12.13
CA ALA A 90 8.57 -5.36 -13.11
C ALA A 90 8.70 -4.87 -14.56
N LYS A 91 8.20 -3.67 -14.87
CA LYS A 91 8.36 -3.07 -16.21
C LYS A 91 9.82 -2.77 -16.53
N PHE A 92 10.59 -2.26 -15.56
CA PHE A 92 12.01 -1.97 -15.73
C PHE A 92 12.82 -3.24 -15.99
N ASP A 93 12.52 -4.31 -15.25
CA ASP A 93 13.17 -5.63 -15.39
C ASP A 93 12.69 -6.39 -16.66
N GLY A 94 11.84 -5.78 -17.48
CA GLY A 94 11.39 -6.35 -18.75
C GLY A 94 10.28 -7.40 -18.63
N PHE A 95 9.67 -7.57 -17.44
CA PHE A 95 8.50 -8.42 -17.29
C PHE A 95 7.35 -7.84 -18.11
N GLN A 96 6.96 -8.55 -19.17
CA GLN A 96 5.78 -8.22 -19.94
C GLN A 96 4.54 -8.66 -19.16
N THR A 97 3.55 -7.79 -19.03
CA THR A 97 2.23 -8.22 -18.59
C THR A 97 1.64 -9.10 -19.67
N ASP A 98 1.34 -10.36 -19.33
CA ASP A 98 0.76 -11.30 -20.27
C ASP A 98 -0.49 -10.72 -20.96
N LYS A 99 -0.60 -11.09 -22.22
CA LYS A 99 -1.54 -10.57 -23.21
C LYS A 99 -2.98 -10.61 -22.68
N LYS A 100 -3.77 -9.60 -23.09
CA LYS A 100 -5.24 -9.54 -23.14
C LYS A 100 -5.94 -10.72 -22.44
N SER A 101 -6.52 -10.48 -21.27
CA SER A 101 -7.21 -11.53 -20.49
C SER A 101 -8.24 -12.27 -21.35
N ALA A 102 -8.59 -13.51 -21.00
CA ALA A 102 -9.67 -14.24 -21.68
C ALA A 102 -11.02 -13.50 -21.68
N LEU A 103 -11.19 -12.54 -20.76
CA LEU A 103 -12.35 -11.64 -20.66
C LEU A 103 -12.22 -10.36 -21.48
N SER A 104 -11.04 -10.08 -22.03
CA SER A 104 -10.83 -8.94 -22.90
C SER A 104 -11.65 -9.11 -24.18
N LYS A 105 -12.27 -8.01 -24.63
CA LYS A 105 -13.06 -7.98 -25.85
C LYS A 105 -12.20 -8.48 -27.03
N PRO A 106 -12.64 -9.55 -27.74
CA PRO A 106 -11.97 -9.97 -28.96
C PRO A 106 -12.04 -8.87 -30.03
N GLU A 107 -10.99 -8.78 -30.84
CA GLU A 107 -10.89 -7.77 -31.89
C GLU A 107 -11.95 -8.02 -32.98
N GLY A 108 -12.69 -6.98 -33.37
CA GLY A 108 -13.81 -7.12 -34.33
C GLY A 108 -15.12 -7.69 -33.74
N PHE A 109 -15.32 -7.63 -32.42
CA PHE A 109 -16.57 -8.00 -31.78
C PHE A 109 -17.26 -6.80 -31.11
N LYS A 110 -18.59 -6.78 -30.99
CA LYS A 110 -19.37 -5.80 -30.22
C LYS A 110 -20.16 -6.54 -29.13
N PHE A 111 -20.25 -5.97 -27.94
CA PHE A 111 -21.10 -6.54 -26.89
C PHE A 111 -22.56 -6.28 -27.24
N ASP A 112 -23.34 -7.35 -27.38
CA ASP A 112 -24.77 -7.29 -27.64
C ASP A 112 -25.51 -7.40 -26.30
N TRP A 113 -26.13 -6.29 -25.87
CA TRP A 113 -26.88 -6.21 -24.62
C TRP A 113 -28.14 -7.08 -24.62
N GLY A 114 -28.75 -7.34 -25.78
CA GLY A 114 -29.94 -8.19 -25.88
C GLY A 114 -29.59 -9.68 -25.79
N ARG A 115 -28.37 -10.07 -26.19
CA ARG A 115 -27.89 -11.45 -26.13
C ARG A 115 -26.92 -11.75 -24.98
N GLY A 116 -26.53 -10.72 -24.22
CA GLY A 116 -25.58 -10.83 -23.11
C GLY A 116 -24.18 -11.33 -23.50
N ARG A 117 -23.78 -11.18 -24.77
CA ARG A 117 -22.51 -11.75 -25.28
C ARG A 117 -21.86 -10.90 -26.37
N TYR A 118 -20.56 -11.08 -26.57
CA TYR A 118 -19.84 -10.50 -27.71
C TYR A 118 -20.23 -11.18 -29.02
N VAL A 119 -20.62 -10.40 -30.03
CA VAL A 119 -20.93 -10.86 -31.39
C VAL A 119 -19.96 -10.23 -32.39
N LYS A 120 -19.55 -11.00 -33.41
CA LYS A 120 -18.63 -10.52 -34.44
C LYS A 120 -19.32 -9.41 -35.23
N THR A 121 -18.69 -8.25 -35.39
CA THR A 121 -19.21 -7.21 -36.29
C THR A 121 -19.04 -7.73 -37.72
N SER A 122 -20.12 -8.20 -38.33
CA SER A 122 -20.15 -8.43 -39.77
C SER A 122 -19.78 -7.11 -40.45
N ARG A 123 -18.75 -7.12 -41.32
CA ARG A 123 -18.54 -6.02 -42.26
C ARG A 123 -19.85 -5.87 -43.02
N GLU A 124 -20.54 -4.75 -42.85
CA GLU A 124 -21.61 -4.38 -43.76
C GLU A 124 -21.00 -4.34 -45.16
N THR A 125 -21.35 -5.33 -45.97
CA THR A 125 -21.24 -5.25 -47.42
C THR A 125 -22.09 -4.05 -47.83
N GLN A 126 -21.44 -2.90 -48.06
CA GLN A 126 -22.10 -1.75 -48.68
C GLN A 126 -22.48 -2.14 -50.12
N PRO A 127 -23.68 -1.74 -50.59
CA PRO A 127 -24.19 -2.07 -51.92
C PRO A 127 -23.36 -1.44 -53.06
#